data_AF-A0A392PHM2-F1
#
_entry.id   AF-A0A392PHM2-F1
#
_cell.length_a   1.000
_cell.length_b   1.000
_cell.length_c   1.000
_cell.angle_alpha   90.00
_cell.angle_beta   90.00
_cell.angle_gamma   90.00
#
_symmetry.space_group_name_H-M   'P 1'
#
loop_
_entity.id
_entity.type
_entity.pdbx_description
1 polymer ?
#
loop_
_entity_poly.entity_id
_entity_poly.type
_entity_poly.pdbx_seq_one_letter_code
_entity_poly.pdbx_strand_id
1 'polypeptide(L)'
;DYTGEQGVIFCGVFDGHGPLGHKVSQFIRDNLPSKLSEAIKMAQQKSSIKYYDANDADTETFHDAYNDSNRHNNISLASWEGCFLKSFDEMDDHLAQEVNTDSYCSGCTAVTLIKQV
;
A
#
# COMPACT_ATOMS: atom_id res chain seq x y z
N ASP A 1 4.06 15.53 -2.85
CA ASP A 1 4.85 14.28 -2.92
C ASP A 1 4.25 13.20 -2.05
N TYR A 2 3.75 12.14 -2.66
CA TYR A 2 2.92 11.12 -2.00
C TYR A 2 3.70 10.24 -1.00
N THR A 3 4.92 9.82 -1.34
CA THR A 3 5.83 9.04 -0.47
C THR A 3 6.88 9.90 0.22
N GLY A 4 6.78 11.24 0.11
CA GLY A 4 7.87 12.15 0.47
C GLY A 4 8.97 12.23 -0.61
N GLU A 5 8.81 11.49 -1.71
CA GLU A 5 9.66 11.55 -2.90
C GLU A 5 9.02 12.44 -3.97
N GLN A 6 9.84 13.32 -4.55
CA GLN A 6 9.42 14.19 -5.63
C GLN A 6 9.01 13.38 -6.86
N GLY A 7 7.88 13.72 -7.46
CA GLY A 7 7.38 13.04 -8.66
C GLY A 7 6.51 11.81 -8.40
N VAL A 8 6.28 11.40 -7.14
CA VAL A 8 5.34 10.29 -6.85
C VAL A 8 3.92 10.79 -6.69
N ILE A 9 3.02 10.26 -7.51
CA ILE A 9 1.59 10.59 -7.59
C ILE A 9 0.77 9.36 -7.25
N PHE A 10 -0.22 9.53 -6.37
CA PHE A 10 -1.26 8.54 -6.11
C PHE A 10 -2.56 8.93 -6.79
N CYS A 11 -3.21 7.95 -7.42
CA CYS A 11 -4.55 8.07 -7.96
C CYS A 11 -5.42 6.91 -7.46
N GLY A 12 -6.71 7.16 -7.23
CA GLY A 12 -7.64 6.11 -6.84
C GLY A 12 -9.07 6.40 -7.30
N VAL A 13 -9.80 5.33 -7.62
CA VAL A 13 -11.25 5.33 -7.88
C VAL A 13 -11.90 4.44 -6.83
N PHE A 14 -12.95 4.95 -6.19
CA PHE A 14 -13.62 4.31 -5.06
C PHE A 14 -15.13 4.26 -5.35
N ASP A 15 -15.62 3.08 -5.73
CA ASP A 15 -17.03 2.85 -6.09
C ASP A 15 -17.78 2.22 -4.92
N GLY A 16 -18.45 3.06 -4.13
CA GLY A 16 -19.21 2.66 -2.95
C GLY A 16 -20.60 2.11 -3.30
N HIS A 17 -20.98 0.99 -2.68
CA HIS A 17 -22.29 0.36 -2.89
C HIS A 17 -22.96 -0.03 -1.56
N GLY A 18 -24.28 -0.26 -1.60
CA GLY A 18 -25.11 -0.53 -0.43
C GLY A 18 -25.60 0.73 0.29
N PRO A 19 -26.41 0.59 1.35
CA PRO A 19 -27.07 1.72 2.02
C PRO A 19 -26.12 2.82 2.51
N LEU A 20 -24.92 2.44 2.93
CA LEU A 20 -23.87 3.33 3.41
C LEU A 20 -22.62 3.32 2.51
N GLY A 21 -22.71 2.82 1.27
CA GLY A 21 -21.57 2.71 0.35
C GLY A 21 -20.85 4.04 0.09
N HIS A 22 -21.58 5.15 0.03
CA HIS A 22 -21.01 6.49 -0.07
C HIS A 22 -20.14 6.87 1.14
N LYS A 23 -20.48 6.41 2.35
CA LYS A 23 -19.65 6.62 3.55
C LYS A 23 -18.43 5.70 3.56
N VAL A 24 -18.60 4.44 3.17
CA VAL A 24 -17.49 3.46 3.08
C VAL A 24 -16.46 3.94 2.04
N SER A 25 -16.89 4.28 0.83
CA SER A 25 -15.99 4.80 -0.22
C SER A 25 -15.33 6.11 0.16
N GLN A 26 -16.05 7.04 0.82
CA GLN A 26 -15.46 8.25 1.38
C GLN A 26 -14.36 7.92 2.41
N PHE A 27 -14.63 7.01 3.34
CA PHE A 27 -13.68 6.62 4.37
C PHE A 27 -12.40 6.04 3.76
N ILE A 28 -12.52 5.13 2.78
CA ILE A 28 -11.37 4.54 2.11
C ILE A 28 -10.59 5.61 1.35
N ARG A 29 -11.27 6.47 0.59
CA ARG A 29 -10.63 7.58 -0.15
C ARG A 29 -9.78 8.46 0.77
N ASP A 30 -10.31 8.77 1.95
CA ASP A 30 -9.68 9.72 2.88
C ASP A 30 -8.54 9.08 3.70
N ASN A 31 -8.52 7.74 3.88
CA ASN A 31 -7.57 7.06 4.77
C ASN A 31 -6.61 6.05 4.10
N LEU A 32 -6.96 5.48 2.94
CA LEU A 32 -6.14 4.46 2.28
C LEU A 32 -4.82 5.03 1.74
N PRO A 33 -4.79 6.25 1.17
CA PRO A 33 -3.55 6.81 0.63
C PRO A 33 -2.47 6.99 1.70
N SER A 34 -2.82 7.35 2.94
CA SER A 34 -1.84 7.49 4.02
C SER A 34 -1.28 6.15 4.46
N LYS A 35 -2.13 5.14 4.69
CA LYS A 35 -1.71 3.77 5.03
C LYS A 35 -0.75 3.19 3.99
N LEU A 36 -1.09 3.36 2.70
CA LEU A 36 -0.26 2.88 1.60
C LEU A 36 1.08 3.65 1.50
N SER A 37 1.08 4.97 1.68
CA SER A 37 2.31 5.77 1.74
C SER A 37 3.24 5.31 2.88
N GLU A 38 2.69 5.04 4.06
CA GLU A 38 3.45 4.55 5.22
C GLU A 38 4.04 3.17 4.97
N ALA A 39 3.26 2.24 4.42
CA ALA A 39 3.75 0.91 4.07
C ALA A 39 4.92 0.96 3.08
N ILE A 40 4.82 1.80 2.05
CA ILE A 40 5.88 1.99 1.04
C ILE A 40 7.14 2.58 1.68
N LYS A 41 7.01 3.63 2.50
CA LYS A 41 8.15 4.24 3.21
C LYS A 41 8.87 3.21 4.09
N MET A 42 8.11 2.37 4.80
CA MET A 42 8.69 1.29 5.63
C MET A 42 9.42 0.25 4.76
N ALA A 43 8.87 -0.13 3.62
CA ALA A 43 9.52 -1.07 2.70
C ALA A 43 10.82 -0.49 2.12
N GLN A 44 10.82 0.79 1.75
CA GLN A 44 12.02 1.49 1.27
C GLN A 44 13.12 1.53 2.33
N GLN A 45 12.78 1.82 3.59
CA GLN A 45 13.73 1.78 4.70
C GLN A 45 14.31 0.38 4.93
N LYS A 46 13.48 -0.66 4.92
CA LYS A 46 13.94 -2.06 5.07
C LYS A 46 14.87 -2.49 3.95
N SER A 47 14.58 -2.10 2.71
CA SER A 47 15.46 -2.38 1.57
C SER A 47 16.83 -1.72 1.75
N SER A 48 16.86 -0.49 2.29
CA SER A 48 18.09 0.27 2.53
C SER A 48 18.96 -0.36 3.63
N ILE A 49 18.34 -0.92 4.67
CA ILE A 49 19.05 -1.58 5.79
C ILE A 49 19.73 -2.89 5.34
N LYS A 50 19.07 -3.69 4.49
CA LYS A 50 19.65 -4.94 3.96
C LYS A 50 20.94 -4.73 3.16
N TYR A 51 21.19 -3.53 2.62
CA TYR A 51 22.44 -3.21 1.94
C TYR A 51 23.62 -2.97 2.90
N TYR A 52 23.38 -2.64 4.16
CA TYR A 52 24.42 -2.37 5.16
C TYR A 52 24.73 -3.54 6.09
N ASP A 53 23.83 -4.53 6.17
CA ASP A 53 23.93 -5.66 7.11
C ASP A 53 24.08 -7.01 6.36
N ALA A 54 25.02 -7.08 5.43
CA ALA A 54 25.40 -8.32 4.78
C ALA A 54 26.38 -9.10 5.66
N ASN A 55 25.91 -9.56 6.83
CA ASN A 55 26.48 -10.70 7.54
C ASN A 55 25.34 -11.46 8.25
N ASP A 56 24.98 -12.58 7.64
CA ASP A 56 24.49 -13.81 8.25
C ASP A 56 22.98 -14.13 8.26
N ALA A 57 22.76 -15.37 7.79
CA ALA A 57 21.70 -16.36 7.94
C ALA A 57 20.20 -16.05 7.74
N ASP A 58 19.63 -16.86 6.83
CA ASP A 58 18.26 -17.39 6.81
C ASP A 58 17.08 -16.42 6.76
N THR A 59 16.67 -16.08 5.53
CA THR A 59 15.24 -16.00 5.23
C THR A 59 15.00 -16.38 3.77
N GLU A 60 14.23 -17.45 3.55
CA GLU A 60 13.76 -17.95 2.26
C GLU A 60 13.36 -16.78 1.34
N THR A 61 14.20 -16.49 0.35
CA THR A 61 13.98 -15.41 -0.60
C THR A 61 13.83 -16.02 -1.98
N PHE A 62 12.62 -15.94 -2.53
CA PHE A 62 12.38 -16.19 -3.95
C PHE A 62 13.27 -15.23 -4.75
N HIS A 63 14.23 -15.82 -5.46
CA HIS A 63 15.30 -15.13 -6.16
C HIS A 63 14.84 -14.75 -7.56
N ASP A 64 14.34 -13.52 -7.72
CA ASP A 64 14.25 -12.91 -9.05
C ASP A 64 15.48 -12.05 -9.32
N ALA A 65 16.52 -12.72 -9.82
CA ALA A 65 17.66 -12.07 -10.43
C ALA A 65 17.27 -11.47 -11.78
N TYR A 66 16.90 -10.19 -11.77
CA TYR A 66 17.12 -9.31 -12.91
C TYR A 66 17.79 -8.02 -12.40
N ASN A 67 19.10 -7.98 -12.58
CA ASN A 67 19.91 -6.76 -12.51
C ASN A 67 19.40 -5.79 -13.59
N ASP A 68 18.65 -4.76 -13.21
CA ASP A 68 18.63 -3.52 -13.98
C ASP A 68 19.26 -2.40 -13.15
N SER A 69 20.35 -1.89 -13.71
CA SER A 69 21.27 -0.95 -13.10
C SER A 69 20.81 0.48 -13.39
N ASN A 70 19.58 0.82 -13.02
CA ASN A 70 19.08 2.19 -13.14
C ASN A 70 18.39 2.66 -11.85
N ARG A 71 19.02 3.64 -11.23
CA ARG A 71 18.79 4.18 -9.88
C ARG A 71 17.47 4.94 -9.77
N HIS A 72 16.38 4.25 -9.43
CA HIS A 72 15.15 4.89 -8.95
C HIS A 72 14.40 3.97 -7.97
N ASN A 73 14.51 4.28 -6.67
CA ASN A 73 13.67 3.83 -5.54
C ASN A 73 13.34 2.32 -5.49
N ASN A 74 14.35 1.57 -5.05
CA ASN A 74 14.47 0.11 -5.05
C ASN A 74 13.65 -0.61 -3.97
N ILE A 75 12.34 -0.79 -4.16
CA ILE A 75 11.64 -1.93 -3.53
C ILE A 75 11.20 -2.91 -4.60
N SER A 76 11.37 -4.21 -4.34
CA SER A 76 11.03 -5.27 -5.29
C SER A 76 9.52 -5.29 -5.60
N LEU A 77 9.13 -5.92 -6.72
CA LEU A 77 7.72 -6.15 -7.05
C LEU A 77 6.97 -6.82 -5.89
N ALA A 78 7.56 -7.84 -5.28
CA ALA A 78 6.99 -8.52 -4.11
C ALA A 78 6.83 -7.59 -2.89
N SER A 79 7.75 -6.64 -2.71
CA SER A 79 7.63 -5.64 -1.64
C SER A 79 6.50 -4.64 -1.93
N TRP A 80 6.33 -4.25 -3.19
CA TRP A 80 5.20 -3.45 -3.63
C TRP A 80 3.87 -4.16 -3.36
N GLU A 81 3.75 -5.41 -3.83
CA GLU A 81 2.57 -6.24 -3.60
C GLU A 81 2.26 -6.34 -2.09
N GLY A 82 3.27 -6.61 -1.27
CA GLY A 82 3.13 -6.65 0.18
C GLY A 82 2.65 -5.34 0.79
N CYS A 83 3.07 -4.18 0.27
CA CYS A 83 2.56 -2.88 0.72
C CYS A 83 1.08 -2.71 0.39
N PHE A 84 0.66 -3.04 -0.84
CA PHE A 84 -0.74 -2.96 -1.24
C PHE A 84 -1.61 -3.91 -0.42
N LEU A 85 -1.24 -5.17 -0.31
CA LEU A 85 -1.99 -6.17 0.46
C LEU A 85 -2.17 -5.72 1.90
N LYS A 86 -1.07 -5.35 2.57
CA LYS A 86 -1.09 -4.89 3.96
C LYS A 86 -1.99 -3.68 4.14
N SER A 87 -1.87 -2.65 3.29
CA SER A 87 -2.64 -1.42 3.46
C SER A 87 -4.13 -1.58 3.20
N PHE A 88 -4.51 -2.48 2.28
CA PHE A 88 -5.92 -2.80 2.05
C PHE A 88 -6.51 -3.64 3.20
N ASP A 89 -5.76 -4.60 3.72
CA ASP A 89 -6.15 -5.41 4.87
C ASP A 89 -6.35 -4.54 6.13
N GLU A 90 -5.37 -3.69 6.45
CA GLU A 90 -5.47 -2.72 7.54
C GLU A 90 -6.56 -1.66 7.35
N MET A 91 -7.03 -1.44 6.11
CA MET A 91 -8.16 -0.56 5.83
C MET A 91 -9.49 -1.27 6.11
N ASP A 92 -9.59 -2.52 5.69
CA ASP A 92 -10.79 -3.35 5.92
C ASP A 92 -11.03 -3.56 7.42
N ASP A 93 -9.97 -3.85 8.18
CA ASP A 93 -10.02 -3.94 9.65
C ASP A 93 -10.46 -2.62 10.30
N HIS A 94 -9.98 -1.49 9.77
CA HIS A 94 -10.34 -0.16 10.30
C HIS A 94 -11.82 0.16 10.03
N LEU A 95 -12.33 -0.19 8.85
CA LEU A 95 -13.74 -0.12 8.54
C LEU A 95 -14.58 -1.01 9.45
N ALA A 96 -14.13 -2.24 9.72
CA ALA A 96 -14.85 -3.16 10.61
C ALA A 96 -14.99 -2.62 12.05
N GLN A 97 -14.04 -1.80 12.51
CA GLN A 97 -14.07 -1.17 13.84
C GLN A 97 -14.92 0.10 13.89
N GLU A 98 -14.83 0.95 12.86
CA GLU A 98 -15.49 2.25 12.81
C GLU A 98 -16.96 2.16 12.40
N VAL A 99 -17.31 1.17 11.58
CA VAL A 99 -18.63 1.14 11.00
C VAL A 99 -19.62 0.42 11.91
N ASN A 100 -20.41 1.23 12.63
CA ASN A 100 -21.56 0.81 13.41
C ASN A 100 -22.46 -0.17 12.63
N THR A 101 -23.03 -1.17 13.31
CA THR A 101 -23.64 -2.42 12.80
C THR A 101 -24.70 -2.34 11.68
N ASP A 102 -25.06 -1.16 11.20
CA ASP A 102 -26.00 -0.94 10.08
C ASP A 102 -25.34 -1.03 8.68
N SER A 103 -24.03 -1.31 8.61
CA SER A 103 -23.26 -1.32 7.36
C SER A 103 -22.94 -2.68 6.77
N TYR A 104 -23.33 -3.79 7.40
CA TYR A 104 -22.97 -5.14 6.90
C TYR A 104 -23.42 -5.42 5.46
N CYS A 105 -24.30 -4.59 4.90
CA CYS A 105 -24.72 -4.63 3.49
C CYS A 105 -24.11 -3.52 2.62
N SER A 106 -23.03 -2.86 3.05
CA SER A 106 -22.34 -1.79 2.35
C SER A 106 -20.88 -2.12 2.12
N GLY A 107 -20.32 -1.61 1.02
CA GLY A 107 -18.95 -1.87 0.64
C GLY A 107 -18.43 -0.85 -0.36
N CYS A 108 -17.21 -1.05 -0.82
CA CYS A 108 -16.58 -0.22 -1.85
C CYS A 108 -15.59 -1.05 -2.66
N THR A 109 -15.61 -0.89 -3.99
CA THR A 109 -14.51 -1.35 -4.85
C THR A 109 -13.50 -0.22 -4.99
N ALA A 110 -12.22 -0.52 -4.74
CA ALA A 110 -11.13 0.45 -4.85
C ALA A 110 -10.12 0.01 -5.91
N VAL A 111 -9.84 0.89 -6.87
CA VAL A 111 -8.75 0.73 -7.84
C VAL A 111 -7.77 1.87 -7.62
N THR A 112 -6.50 1.53 -7.36
CA THR A 112 -5.46 2.52 -7.05
C THR A 112 -4.25 2.37 -7.96
N LEU A 113 -3.57 3.48 -8.20
CA LEU A 113 -2.38 3.58 -9.05
C LEU A 113 -1.36 4.47 -8.35
N ILE A 114 -0.11 4.04 -8.36
CA ILE A 114 1.03 4.89 -8.01
C ILE A 114 1.86 5.09 -9.27
N LYS A 115 2.06 6.36 -9.63
CA LYS A 115 2.92 6.76 -10.72
C LYS A 115 4.15 7.46 -10.15
N GLN A 116 5.32 7.01 -10.55
CA GLN A 116 6.58 7.70 -10.33
C GLN A 116 6.97 8.43 -11.62
N VAL A 117 7.20 9.75 -11.54
CA VAL A 117 7.49 10.65 -12.66
C VAL A 117 8.97 10.93 -12.75
#